data_AF-A0A252DR97-F1
#
_entry.id   AF-A0A252DR97-F1
#
_cell.length_a   1.000
_cell.length_b   1.000
_cell.length_c   1.000
_cell.angle_alpha   90.00
_cell.angle_beta   90.00
_cell.angle_gamma   90.00
#
_symmetry.space_group_name_H-M   'P 1'
#
loop_
_entity.id
_entity.type
_entity.pdbx_description
1 polymer ?
#
loop_
_entity_poly.entity_id
_entity_poly.type
_entity_poly.pdbx_seq_one_letter_code
_entity_poly.pdbx_strand_id
1 'polypeptide(L)'
;MSQPSIEGFIQLITLYRPNFPGEIQGASSAQVDAFAELVYQVSALTLPSDYRDFLFKMGIAAPGFIADTSQPGWGERVPWSAFVKDASPNLESLHEYYSYLLEDGESPPPQCLVVGVFGVHCEEVFLECQRGIAGRVFSEKSNSRAIWADSWIGHLYKQGFRYIISKHMEIKAQNAITREAASQLANLAIAYGLEVQWFSDALDFCAASSDWEVLFYISDYTISPFFYLAGKKQSWSWISGDRTNSKAADFLQFLKRSSMN
;
A
#
# COMPACT_ATOMS: atom_id res chain seq x y z
N MET A 1 0.53 14.84 17.06
CA MET A 1 0.84 13.86 16.00
C MET A 1 1.69 14.58 14.96
N SER A 2 2.88 14.07 14.65
CA SER A 2 3.70 14.55 13.55
C SER A 2 2.93 14.41 12.23
N GLN A 3 3.17 15.32 11.27
CA GLN A 3 2.55 15.21 9.95
C GLN A 3 2.90 13.86 9.29
N PRO A 4 1.96 13.24 8.55
CA PRO A 4 2.26 12.08 7.71
C PRO A 4 3.48 12.33 6.82
N SER A 5 4.44 11.40 6.82
CA SER A 5 5.71 11.58 6.12
C SER A 5 6.35 10.22 5.79
N ILE A 6 7.31 10.24 4.88
CA ILE A 6 8.13 9.08 4.55
C ILE A 6 8.94 8.61 5.77
N GLU A 7 9.47 9.53 6.57
CA GLU A 7 10.16 9.20 7.83
C GLU A 7 9.23 8.48 8.81
N GLY A 8 7.99 8.94 8.95
CA GLY A 8 7.01 8.27 9.80
C GLY A 8 6.67 6.85 9.30
N PHE A 9 6.61 6.65 7.98
CA PHE A 9 6.43 5.32 7.39
C PHE A 9 7.61 4.40 7.74
N ILE A 10 8.84 4.89 7.55
CA ILE A 10 10.06 4.13 7.89
C ILE A 10 10.05 3.76 9.38
N GLN A 11 9.69 4.70 10.26
CA GLN A 11 9.57 4.45 11.70
C GLN A 11 8.55 3.35 12.02
N LEU A 12 7.36 3.40 11.39
CA LEU A 12 6.34 2.36 11.56
C LEU A 12 6.86 0.98 11.18
N ILE A 13 7.50 0.85 10.01
CA ILE A 13 8.07 -0.44 9.57
C ILE A 13 9.21 -0.90 10.49
N THR A 14 10.01 0.04 10.99
CA THR A 14 11.14 -0.27 11.89
C THR A 14 10.69 -0.94 13.19
N LEU A 15 9.45 -0.68 13.65
CA LEU A 15 8.88 -1.37 14.82
C LEU A 15 8.82 -2.90 14.66
N TYR A 16 8.59 -3.38 13.43
CA TYR A 16 8.47 -4.81 13.12
C TYR A 16 9.67 -5.38 12.36
N ARG A 17 10.45 -4.51 11.71
CA ARG A 17 11.68 -4.86 10.99
C ARG A 17 12.79 -3.86 11.37
N PRO A 18 13.46 -4.05 12.51
CA PRO A 18 14.43 -3.08 13.04
C PRO A 18 15.59 -2.74 12.09
N ASN A 19 15.97 -3.67 11.21
CA ASN A 19 17.05 -3.47 10.24
C ASN A 19 16.59 -2.72 8.97
N PHE A 20 15.29 -2.45 8.80
CA PHE A 20 14.74 -1.84 7.59
C PHE A 20 15.43 -0.54 7.18
N PRO A 21 15.76 0.41 8.09
CA PRO A 21 16.48 1.63 7.71
C PRO A 21 17.86 1.39 7.09
N GLY A 22 18.52 0.28 7.42
CA GLY A 22 19.81 -0.11 6.84
C GLY A 22 19.69 -0.90 5.54
N GLU A 23 18.48 -1.34 5.19
CA GLU A 23 18.18 -2.13 3.99
C GLU A 23 17.54 -1.29 2.88
N ILE A 24 16.99 -0.12 3.21
CA ILE A 24 16.49 0.82 2.20
C ILE A 24 17.64 1.58 1.53
N GLN A 25 17.44 1.92 0.27
CA GLN A 25 18.37 2.70 -0.53
C GLN A 25 17.59 3.73 -1.36
N GLY A 26 17.96 4.99 -1.17
CA GLY A 26 17.45 6.11 -1.94
C GLY A 26 18.19 6.34 -3.24
N ALA A 27 17.51 7.00 -4.18
CA ALA A 27 18.13 7.48 -5.41
C ALA A 27 18.97 8.74 -5.16
N SER A 28 20.02 8.92 -5.94
CA SER A 28 20.81 10.16 -5.94
C SER A 28 20.03 11.31 -6.60
N SER A 29 20.42 12.56 -6.31
CA SER A 29 19.85 13.75 -6.98
C SER A 29 19.93 13.67 -8.50
N ALA A 30 21.06 13.21 -9.04
CA ALA A 30 21.22 13.05 -10.48
C ALA A 30 20.21 12.05 -11.09
N GLN A 31 19.96 10.93 -10.41
CA GLN A 31 18.97 9.94 -10.87
C GLN A 31 17.53 10.49 -10.80
N VAL A 32 17.18 11.16 -9.70
CA VAL A 32 15.85 11.75 -9.51
C VAL A 32 15.60 12.88 -10.52
N ASP A 33 16.61 13.73 -10.76
CA ASP A 33 16.49 14.85 -11.69
C ASP A 33 16.41 14.36 -13.15
N ALA A 34 17.18 13.33 -13.54
CA ALA A 34 17.07 12.70 -14.85
C ALA A 34 15.68 12.10 -15.08
N PHE A 35 15.14 11.38 -14.08
CA PHE A 35 13.78 10.86 -14.17
C PHE A 35 12.72 11.98 -14.22
N ALA A 36 12.90 13.05 -13.45
CA ALA A 36 12.00 14.20 -13.48
C ALA A 36 11.97 14.90 -14.85
N GLU A 37 13.14 15.03 -15.49
CA GLU A 37 13.24 15.58 -16.84
C GLU A 37 12.49 14.70 -17.85
N LEU A 38 12.69 13.39 -17.79
CA LEU A 38 12.02 12.45 -18.67
C LEU A 38 10.49 12.47 -18.49
N VAL A 39 10.01 12.49 -17.23
CA VAL A 39 8.59 12.68 -16.91
C VAL A 39 8.04 13.99 -17.49
N TYR A 40 8.81 15.07 -17.43
CA TYR A 40 8.41 16.35 -18.00
C TYR A 40 8.30 16.27 -19.54
N GLN A 41 9.22 15.57 -20.20
CA GLN A 41 9.19 15.39 -21.66
C GLN A 41 7.97 14.56 -22.10
N VAL A 42 7.65 13.48 -21.38
CA VAL A 42 6.54 12.57 -21.71
C VAL A 42 5.17 13.15 -21.36
N SER A 43 5.05 13.83 -20.22
CA SER A 43 3.74 14.19 -19.63
C SER A 43 3.54 15.68 -19.35
N ALA A 44 4.57 16.52 -19.55
CA ALA A 44 4.58 17.93 -19.14
C ALA A 44 4.25 18.13 -17.64
N LEU A 45 4.65 17.17 -16.80
CA LEU A 45 4.44 17.18 -15.36
C LEU A 45 5.74 17.38 -14.60
N THR A 46 5.60 17.84 -13.36
CA THR A 46 6.70 17.84 -12.37
C THR A 46 6.42 16.74 -11.35
N LEU A 47 7.49 16.14 -10.81
CA LEU A 47 7.34 15.16 -9.72
C LEU A 47 6.77 15.84 -8.48
N PRO A 48 5.69 15.31 -7.87
CA PRO A 48 5.20 15.80 -6.60
C PRO A 48 6.24 15.68 -5.48
N SER A 49 6.20 16.59 -4.50
CA SER A 49 7.15 16.61 -3.37
C SER A 49 7.23 15.26 -2.65
N ASP A 50 6.08 14.71 -2.27
CA ASP A 50 5.98 13.49 -1.47
C ASP A 50 6.51 12.26 -2.22
N TYR A 51 6.33 12.26 -3.54
CA TYR A 51 6.85 11.21 -4.40
C TYR A 51 8.36 11.37 -4.61
N ARG A 52 8.85 12.60 -4.76
CA ARG A 52 10.28 12.88 -4.84
C ARG A 52 11.01 12.47 -3.55
N ASP A 53 10.44 12.77 -2.39
CA ASP A 53 10.97 12.36 -1.09
C ASP A 53 11.01 10.84 -0.93
N PHE A 54 9.97 10.15 -1.42
CA PHE A 54 9.97 8.70 -1.50
C PHE A 54 11.15 8.17 -2.34
N LEU A 55 11.38 8.73 -3.54
CA LEU A 55 12.49 8.32 -4.40
C LEU A 55 13.85 8.56 -3.73
N PHE A 56 14.02 9.69 -3.04
CA PHE A 56 15.25 10.00 -2.31
C PHE A 56 15.52 9.08 -1.12
N LYS A 57 14.51 8.43 -0.56
CA LYS A 57 14.67 7.55 0.61
C LYS A 57 14.71 6.08 0.25
N MET A 58 13.93 5.68 -0.74
CA MET A 58 13.64 4.28 -1.05
C MET A 58 13.68 3.96 -2.54
N GLY A 59 13.87 4.95 -3.43
CA GLY A 59 13.72 4.79 -4.88
C GLY A 59 14.63 3.76 -5.55
N ILE A 60 15.67 3.26 -4.88
CA ILE A 60 16.53 2.18 -5.41
C ILE A 60 16.16 0.84 -4.79
N ALA A 61 16.03 0.79 -3.46
CA ALA A 61 15.67 -0.44 -2.75
C ALA A 61 14.84 -0.15 -1.50
N ALA A 62 13.83 -0.97 -1.27
CA ALA A 62 13.12 -1.09 -0.01
C ALA A 62 12.44 -2.47 0.03
N PRO A 63 13.11 -3.53 0.51
CA PRO A 63 12.62 -4.89 0.30
C PRO A 63 11.20 -5.09 0.83
N GLY A 64 10.28 -5.52 -0.04
CA GLY A 64 8.86 -5.67 0.28
C GLY A 64 7.98 -4.46 -0.06
N PHE A 65 8.57 -3.32 -0.42
CA PHE A 65 7.91 -2.08 -0.84
C PHE A 65 8.47 -1.51 -2.15
N ILE A 66 9.66 -1.93 -2.54
CA ILE A 66 10.23 -1.80 -3.87
C ILE A 66 10.57 -3.18 -4.37
N ALA A 67 10.13 -3.50 -5.58
CA ALA A 67 10.45 -4.76 -6.22
C ALA A 67 11.77 -4.67 -7.00
N ASP A 68 12.64 -5.67 -6.79
CA ASP A 68 13.85 -5.86 -7.56
C ASP A 68 13.50 -6.49 -8.91
N THR A 69 13.56 -5.66 -9.95
CA THR A 69 13.26 -6.00 -11.34
C THR A 69 14.46 -6.56 -12.10
N SER A 70 15.64 -6.66 -11.47
CA SER A 70 16.88 -7.11 -12.14
C SER A 70 17.02 -8.63 -12.29
N GLN A 71 16.07 -9.42 -11.76
CA GLN A 71 16.20 -10.88 -11.73
C GLN A 71 15.92 -11.55 -13.09
N PRO A 72 16.54 -12.71 -13.41
CA PRO A 72 16.28 -13.44 -14.65
C PRO A 72 14.87 -14.08 -14.64
N GLY A 73 14.09 -13.89 -15.70
CA GLY A 73 12.75 -14.47 -15.86
C GLY A 73 11.64 -13.50 -16.30
N TRP A 74 11.96 -12.21 -16.45
CA TRP A 74 10.99 -11.12 -16.64
C TRP A 74 10.96 -10.49 -18.05
N GLY A 75 11.22 -11.27 -19.12
CA GLY A 75 10.97 -10.87 -20.53
C GLY A 75 11.92 -9.85 -21.16
N GLU A 76 12.08 -9.88 -22.50
CA GLU A 76 13.11 -9.10 -23.25
C GLU A 76 12.65 -7.70 -23.71
N ARG A 77 11.38 -7.32 -23.52
CA ARG A 77 10.85 -6.01 -23.97
C ARG A 77 10.05 -5.24 -22.91
N VAL A 78 9.98 -5.80 -21.70
CA VAL A 78 9.04 -5.37 -20.67
C VAL A 78 9.62 -5.77 -19.30
N PRO A 79 10.51 -4.99 -18.67
CA PRO A 79 10.80 -5.17 -17.24
C PRO A 79 9.62 -4.72 -16.34
N TRP A 80 8.40 -4.73 -16.88
CA TRP A 80 7.20 -4.09 -16.33
C TRP A 80 6.39 -5.05 -15.46
N SER A 81 7.02 -5.56 -14.42
CA SER A 81 6.27 -6.23 -13.36
C SER A 81 6.88 -5.93 -12.01
N ALA A 82 6.51 -4.80 -11.45
CA ALA A 82 6.90 -4.52 -10.08
C ALA A 82 5.89 -3.61 -9.40
N PHE A 83 4.61 -3.91 -9.61
CA PHE A 83 3.76 -4.03 -8.44
C PHE A 83 3.46 -5.50 -8.16
N VAL A 84 4.06 -6.05 -7.10
CA VAL A 84 3.58 -7.29 -6.48
C VAL A 84 2.59 -6.89 -5.40
N LYS A 85 1.42 -6.38 -5.79
CA LYS A 85 0.28 -5.99 -4.93
C LYS A 85 0.57 -4.86 -3.91
N ASP A 86 1.82 -4.71 -3.46
CA ASP A 86 2.24 -3.97 -2.26
C ASP A 86 3.60 -3.23 -2.42
N ALA A 87 4.20 -3.19 -3.62
CA ALA A 87 5.54 -2.62 -3.84
C ALA A 87 5.63 -1.84 -5.16
N SER A 88 6.41 -0.75 -5.26
CA SER A 88 6.66 0.00 -6.49
C SER A 88 7.92 -0.51 -7.22
N PRO A 89 8.08 -0.35 -8.55
CA PRO A 89 9.35 -0.61 -9.22
C PRO A 89 10.46 0.30 -8.70
N ASN A 90 11.71 -0.14 -8.82
CA ASN A 90 12.84 0.75 -8.59
C ASN A 90 12.86 1.88 -9.64
N LEU A 91 13.57 2.96 -9.33
CA LEU A 91 13.63 4.16 -10.16
C LEU A 91 14.24 3.90 -11.54
N GLU A 92 15.20 2.98 -11.64
CA GLU A 92 15.84 2.64 -12.92
C GLU A 92 14.85 2.01 -13.89
N SER A 93 14.02 1.08 -13.42
CA SER A 93 12.92 0.54 -14.22
C SER A 93 11.92 1.63 -14.56
N LEU A 94 11.50 2.49 -13.63
CA LEU A 94 10.60 3.60 -14.00
C LEU A 94 11.20 4.51 -15.07
N HIS A 95 12.50 4.77 -15.02
CA HIS A 95 13.19 5.54 -16.03
C HIS A 95 13.17 4.85 -17.40
N GLU A 96 13.48 3.56 -17.45
CA GLU A 96 13.39 2.76 -18.69
C GLU A 96 11.95 2.76 -19.25
N TYR A 97 10.93 2.76 -18.39
CA TYR A 97 9.51 2.75 -18.81
C TYR A 97 9.15 4.01 -19.56
N TYR A 98 9.46 5.15 -18.95
CA TYR A 98 9.20 6.44 -19.57
C TYR A 98 10.07 6.67 -20.80
N SER A 99 11.23 6.00 -20.91
CA SER A 99 12.04 6.04 -22.11
C SER A 99 11.30 5.40 -23.28
N TYR A 100 10.66 4.24 -23.06
CA TYR A 100 9.81 3.62 -24.07
C TYR A 100 8.58 4.47 -24.42
N LEU A 101 7.89 5.04 -23.41
CA LEU A 101 6.77 5.94 -23.68
C LEU A 101 7.18 7.13 -24.56
N LEU A 102 8.36 7.71 -24.30
CA LEU A 102 8.90 8.80 -25.10
C LEU A 102 9.22 8.34 -26.53
N GLU A 103 9.84 7.18 -26.70
CA GLU A 103 10.18 6.60 -28.01
C GLU A 103 8.93 6.27 -28.84
N ASP A 104 7.90 5.72 -28.21
CA ASP A 104 6.65 5.33 -28.85
C ASP A 104 5.68 6.52 -29.04
N GLY A 105 5.99 7.68 -28.45
CA GLY A 105 5.12 8.86 -28.47
C GLY A 105 3.84 8.67 -27.66
N GLU A 106 3.87 7.77 -26.67
CA GLU A 106 2.78 7.50 -25.74
C GLU A 106 2.91 8.38 -24.49
N SER A 107 1.79 8.55 -23.78
CA SER A 107 1.80 9.28 -22.51
C SER A 107 0.74 8.70 -21.55
N PRO A 108 1.00 8.73 -20.24
CA PRO A 108 -0.02 8.42 -19.24
C PRO A 108 -1.24 9.36 -19.35
N PRO A 109 -2.37 9.02 -18.71
CA PRO A 109 -3.51 9.93 -18.61
C PRO A 109 -3.09 11.33 -18.11
N PRO A 110 -3.78 12.41 -18.55
CA PRO A 110 -3.44 13.76 -18.13
C PRO A 110 -3.37 13.90 -16.60
N GLN A 111 -2.37 14.64 -16.12
CA GLN A 111 -2.14 14.87 -14.69
C GLN A 111 -1.91 13.58 -13.88
N CYS A 112 -1.41 12.52 -14.51
CA CYS A 112 -1.09 11.27 -13.83
C CYS A 112 0.36 10.87 -14.10
N LEU A 113 1.03 10.32 -13.09
CA LEU A 113 2.31 9.65 -13.22
C LEU A 113 2.10 8.15 -13.11
N VAL A 114 2.69 7.36 -14.00
CA VAL A 114 2.86 5.94 -13.76
C VAL A 114 3.91 5.75 -12.67
N VAL A 115 3.50 5.11 -11.58
CA VAL A 115 4.33 4.80 -10.40
C VAL A 115 4.46 3.29 -10.17
N GLY A 116 3.93 2.49 -11.09
CA GLY A 116 4.02 1.03 -11.09
C GLY A 116 3.32 0.38 -12.29
N VAL A 117 3.73 -0.85 -12.62
CA VAL A 117 3.09 -1.69 -13.65
C VAL A 117 2.96 -3.12 -13.12
N PHE A 118 1.75 -3.68 -13.20
CA PHE A 118 1.42 -5.05 -12.81
C PHE A 118 1.57 -6.03 -13.99
N GLY A 119 2.65 -6.81 -13.99
CA GLY A 119 3.04 -7.60 -15.17
C GLY A 119 2.24 -8.88 -15.48
N VAL A 120 1.24 -9.26 -14.69
CA VAL A 120 0.34 -10.37 -15.09
C VAL A 120 -0.77 -9.89 -16.03
N HIS A 121 -1.12 -8.59 -15.96
CA HIS A 121 -2.23 -8.00 -16.74
C HIS A 121 -1.88 -6.68 -17.43
N CYS A 122 -0.61 -6.25 -17.37
CA CYS A 122 -0.16 -4.93 -17.82
C CYS A 122 -1.02 -3.79 -17.24
N GLU A 123 -1.44 -3.93 -15.97
CA GLU A 123 -2.25 -2.89 -15.32
C GLU A 123 -1.29 -1.84 -14.73
N GLU A 124 -1.35 -0.62 -15.26
CA GLU A 124 -0.59 0.51 -14.75
C GLU A 124 -1.20 1.02 -13.45
N VAL A 125 -0.32 1.48 -12.56
CA VAL A 125 -0.67 2.19 -11.33
C VAL A 125 -0.30 3.64 -11.52
N PHE A 126 -1.29 4.50 -11.34
CA PHE A 126 -1.21 5.93 -11.54
C PHE A 126 -1.25 6.66 -10.21
N LEU A 127 -0.46 7.73 -10.14
CA LEU A 127 -0.50 8.75 -9.10
C LEU A 127 -1.04 10.05 -9.71
N GLU A 128 -2.17 10.53 -9.22
CA GLU A 128 -2.68 11.85 -9.62
C GLU A 128 -1.72 12.96 -9.16
N CYS A 129 -1.46 13.91 -10.05
CA CYS A 129 -0.56 15.03 -9.84
C CYS A 129 -1.29 16.33 -10.08
N GLN A 130 -1.74 16.97 -9.00
CA GLN A 130 -2.41 18.27 -9.07
C GLN A 130 -1.54 19.35 -8.46
N ARG A 131 -1.10 20.32 -9.29
CA ARG A 131 -0.31 21.49 -8.86
C ARG A 131 0.94 21.11 -8.03
N GLY A 132 1.62 20.02 -8.40
CA GLY A 132 2.81 19.54 -7.70
C GLY A 132 2.54 18.74 -6.42
N ILE A 133 1.29 18.39 -6.14
CA ILE A 133 0.88 17.58 -4.98
C ILE A 133 0.49 16.18 -5.44
N ALA A 134 0.95 15.18 -4.69
CA ALA A 134 0.63 13.77 -4.90
C ALA A 134 -0.80 13.49 -4.38
N GLY A 135 -1.70 13.18 -5.29
CA GLY A 135 -3.10 12.88 -5.02
C GLY A 135 -3.36 11.38 -4.89
N ARG A 136 -4.48 10.94 -5.45
CA ARG A 136 -4.97 9.56 -5.35
C ARG A 136 -4.06 8.60 -6.10
N VAL A 137 -4.00 7.37 -5.59
CA VAL A 137 -3.36 6.23 -6.24
C VAL A 137 -4.44 5.32 -6.80
N PHE A 138 -4.34 4.96 -8.08
CA PHE A 138 -5.34 4.14 -8.75
C PHE A 138 -4.75 3.26 -9.85
N SER A 139 -5.46 2.23 -10.28
CA SER A 139 -5.18 1.50 -11.52
C SER A 139 -6.33 1.68 -12.51
N GLU A 140 -6.03 1.55 -13.80
CA GLU A 140 -7.03 1.67 -14.86
C GLU A 140 -6.92 0.50 -15.84
N LYS A 141 -8.06 -0.14 -16.14
CA LYS A 141 -8.15 -1.22 -17.13
C LYS A 141 -9.41 -1.08 -17.97
N SER A 142 -9.25 -0.96 -19.29
CA SER A 142 -10.34 -1.04 -20.27
C SER A 142 -11.57 -0.17 -19.95
N ASN A 143 -11.38 1.00 -19.33
CA ASN A 143 -12.39 1.97 -18.84
C ASN A 143 -12.90 1.79 -17.39
N SER A 144 -12.34 0.88 -16.62
CA SER A 144 -12.60 0.77 -15.18
C SER A 144 -11.43 1.33 -14.39
N ARG A 145 -11.72 2.30 -13.51
CA ARG A 145 -10.77 2.86 -12.56
C ARG A 145 -10.98 2.24 -11.18
N ALA A 146 -9.96 1.59 -10.65
CA ALA A 146 -9.94 1.12 -9.26
C ALA A 146 -9.08 2.09 -8.45
N ILE A 147 -9.66 2.78 -7.47
CA ILE A 147 -8.90 3.66 -6.56
C ILE A 147 -8.37 2.82 -5.41
N TRP A 148 -7.12 3.04 -5.03
CA TRP A 148 -6.42 2.28 -3.98
C TRP A 148 -6.21 3.13 -2.72
N ALA A 149 -6.00 4.43 -2.88
CA ALA A 149 -5.83 5.35 -1.76
C ALA A 149 -6.13 6.78 -2.15
N ASP A 150 -6.56 7.57 -1.18
CA ASP A 150 -6.82 9.00 -1.38
C ASP A 150 -5.54 9.86 -1.47
N SER A 151 -4.39 9.33 -1.05
CA SER A 151 -3.09 10.00 -1.14
C SER A 151 -1.93 9.01 -1.32
N TRP A 152 -0.80 9.49 -1.84
CA TRP A 152 0.44 8.70 -1.95
C TRP A 152 0.96 8.22 -0.58
N ILE A 153 1.09 9.13 0.41
CA ILE A 153 1.59 8.75 1.75
C ILE A 153 0.60 7.79 2.42
N GLY A 154 -0.71 8.02 2.29
CA GLY A 154 -1.74 7.09 2.78
C GLY A 154 -1.59 5.70 2.16
N HIS A 155 -1.35 5.63 0.84
CA HIS A 155 -1.08 4.37 0.15
C HIS A 155 0.12 3.63 0.76
N LEU A 156 1.26 4.31 0.95
CA LEU A 156 2.45 3.70 1.54
C LEU A 156 2.18 3.12 2.93
N TYR A 157 1.45 3.86 3.79
CA TYR A 157 1.09 3.37 5.11
C TYR A 157 0.13 2.18 5.07
N LYS A 158 -0.85 2.17 4.16
CA LYS A 158 -1.72 1.00 3.94
C LYS A 158 -0.90 -0.22 3.53
N GLN A 159 0.08 -0.06 2.64
CA GLN A 159 0.97 -1.15 2.26
C GLN A 159 1.83 -1.61 3.43
N GLY A 160 2.36 -0.68 4.22
CA GLY A 160 3.05 -0.99 5.46
C GLY A 160 2.21 -1.77 6.45
N PHE A 161 0.95 -1.36 6.63
CA PHE A 161 -0.02 -2.04 7.50
C PHE A 161 -0.29 -3.47 7.04
N ARG A 162 -0.51 -3.67 5.74
CA ARG A 162 -0.71 -5.00 5.12
C ARG A 162 0.54 -5.87 5.21
N TYR A 163 1.73 -5.28 5.04
CA TYR A 163 3.01 -5.96 5.25
C TYR A 163 3.15 -6.46 6.69
N ILE A 164 2.85 -5.62 7.69
CA ILE A 164 2.88 -6.00 9.10
C ILE A 164 1.92 -7.16 9.36
N ILE A 165 0.67 -7.05 8.91
CA ILE A 165 -0.34 -8.12 9.06
C ILE A 165 0.16 -9.44 8.45
N SER A 166 0.68 -9.39 7.22
CA SER A 166 1.00 -10.60 6.46
C SER A 166 2.33 -11.27 6.85
N LYS A 167 3.29 -10.50 7.37
CA LYS A 167 4.65 -11.00 7.67
C LYS A 167 4.93 -11.15 9.16
N HIS A 168 4.29 -10.34 10.00
CA HIS A 168 4.66 -10.19 11.41
C HIS A 168 3.54 -10.55 12.38
N MET A 169 2.29 -10.54 11.93
CA MET A 169 1.14 -10.87 12.77
C MET A 169 0.59 -12.26 12.44
N GLU A 170 -0.09 -12.86 13.43
CA GLU A 170 -0.85 -14.08 13.21
C GLU A 170 -2.26 -13.71 12.74
N ILE A 171 -2.60 -14.07 11.51
CA ILE A 171 -3.94 -13.84 10.95
C ILE A 171 -4.93 -14.72 11.71
N LYS A 172 -5.83 -14.07 12.45
CA LYS A 172 -6.88 -14.72 13.25
C LYS A 172 -8.15 -14.92 12.46
N ALA A 173 -8.49 -13.97 11.61
CA ALA A 173 -9.68 -14.02 10.76
C ALA A 173 -9.36 -13.41 9.40
N GLN A 174 -9.87 -14.03 8.35
CA GLN A 174 -9.73 -13.50 6.99
C GLN A 174 -10.92 -13.96 6.14
N ASN A 175 -11.81 -13.05 5.73
CA ASN A 175 -12.99 -13.41 4.93
C ASN A 175 -13.55 -12.23 4.12
N ALA A 176 -14.22 -12.56 3.01
CA ALA A 176 -15.16 -11.65 2.36
C ALA A 176 -16.38 -11.42 3.27
N ILE A 177 -16.90 -10.20 3.26
CA ILE A 177 -18.03 -9.76 4.10
C ILE A 177 -18.97 -8.86 3.30
N THR A 178 -20.21 -8.70 3.78
CA THR A 178 -21.13 -7.70 3.21
C THR A 178 -20.76 -6.30 3.69
N ARG A 179 -21.27 -5.25 3.02
CA ARG A 179 -21.05 -3.86 3.45
C ARG A 179 -21.66 -3.58 4.82
N GLU A 180 -22.80 -4.17 5.13
CA GLU A 180 -23.45 -4.07 6.44
C GLU A 180 -22.57 -4.69 7.52
N ALA A 181 -22.00 -5.88 7.26
CA ALA A 181 -21.09 -6.54 8.17
C ALA A 181 -19.78 -5.74 8.35
N ALA A 182 -19.25 -5.14 7.27
CA ALA A 182 -18.07 -4.27 7.34
C ALA A 182 -18.32 -3.06 8.24
N SER A 183 -19.46 -2.39 8.07
CA SER A 183 -19.87 -1.25 8.90
C SER A 183 -20.05 -1.65 10.36
N GLN A 184 -20.66 -2.81 10.63
CA GLN A 184 -20.79 -3.34 11.98
C GLN A 184 -19.43 -3.64 12.62
N LEU A 185 -18.51 -4.28 11.89
CA LEU A 185 -17.17 -4.59 12.39
C LEU A 185 -16.34 -3.33 12.65
N ALA A 186 -16.41 -2.32 11.78
CA ALA A 186 -15.75 -1.03 11.99
C ALA A 186 -16.26 -0.35 13.27
N ASN A 187 -17.59 -0.29 13.46
CA ASN A 187 -18.19 0.27 14.67
C ASN A 187 -17.79 -0.51 15.93
N LEU A 188 -17.76 -1.84 15.84
CA LEU A 188 -17.32 -2.70 16.94
C LEU A 188 -15.83 -2.47 17.25
N ALA A 189 -14.96 -2.34 16.25
CA ALA A 189 -13.54 -2.09 16.46
C ALA A 189 -13.33 -0.80 17.26
N ILE A 190 -14.02 0.27 16.86
CA ILE A 190 -14.01 1.57 17.55
C ILE A 190 -14.56 1.44 18.97
N ALA A 191 -15.72 0.77 19.15
CA ALA A 191 -16.34 0.60 20.46
C ALA A 191 -15.48 -0.19 21.45
N TYR A 192 -14.59 -1.06 20.95
CA TYR A 192 -13.64 -1.82 21.74
C TYR A 192 -12.28 -1.13 21.94
N GLY A 193 -12.13 0.10 21.47
CA GLY A 193 -10.94 0.91 21.71
C GLY A 193 -9.81 0.68 20.71
N LEU A 194 -10.07 0.06 19.55
CA LEU A 194 -9.11 0.15 18.44
C LEU A 194 -9.14 1.58 17.90
N GLU A 195 -7.95 2.15 17.75
CA GLU A 195 -7.74 3.47 17.17
C GLU A 195 -7.78 3.37 15.64
N VAL A 196 -8.69 4.14 15.03
CA VAL A 196 -8.75 4.27 13.58
C VAL A 196 -7.49 4.98 13.11
N GLN A 197 -6.76 4.34 12.21
CA GLN A 197 -5.53 4.88 11.68
C GLN A 197 -5.82 6.03 10.72
N TRP A 198 -5.00 7.08 10.77
CA TRP A 198 -5.21 8.31 9.99
C TRP A 198 -5.23 8.09 8.46
N PHE A 199 -4.62 7.01 7.99
CA PHE A 199 -4.57 6.61 6.58
C PHE A 199 -5.74 5.68 6.16
N SER A 200 -6.71 5.46 7.05
CA SER A 200 -8.00 4.90 6.65
C SER A 200 -8.74 5.91 5.79
N ASP A 201 -9.45 5.43 4.79
CA ASP A 201 -10.19 6.28 3.85
C ASP A 201 -11.49 5.61 3.40
N ALA A 202 -12.13 6.16 2.36
CA ALA A 202 -13.37 5.60 1.83
C ALA A 202 -13.18 4.21 1.19
N LEU A 203 -11.94 3.79 0.94
CA LEU A 203 -11.63 2.56 0.23
C LEU A 203 -11.22 1.47 1.22
N ASP A 204 -10.44 1.81 2.24
CA ASP A 204 -10.03 0.85 3.26
C ASP A 204 -10.20 1.38 4.67
N PHE A 205 -10.62 0.49 5.57
CA PHE A 205 -10.70 0.78 7.00
C PHE A 205 -9.54 0.10 7.74
N CYS A 206 -8.67 0.88 8.37
CA CYS A 206 -7.52 0.42 9.14
C CYS A 206 -7.68 0.84 10.61
N ALA A 207 -7.66 -0.11 11.53
CA ALA A 207 -7.69 0.18 12.95
C ALA A 207 -6.71 -0.72 13.72
N ALA A 208 -6.12 -0.20 14.78
CA ALA A 208 -5.16 -0.94 15.60
C ALA A 208 -5.34 -0.63 17.08
N SER A 209 -4.93 -1.55 17.96
CA SER A 209 -4.75 -1.22 19.37
C SER A 209 -3.58 -0.25 19.56
N SER A 210 -3.56 0.50 20.66
CA SER A 210 -2.52 1.52 20.92
C SER A 210 -1.10 0.94 21.04
N ASP A 211 -0.98 -0.32 21.44
CA ASP A 211 0.25 -1.10 21.52
C ASP A 211 0.59 -1.85 20.21
N TRP A 212 -0.24 -1.70 19.18
CA TRP A 212 -0.13 -2.37 17.89
C TRP A 212 -0.10 -3.90 17.97
N GLU A 213 -0.67 -4.49 19.03
CA GLU A 213 -0.78 -5.95 19.17
C GLU A 213 -1.99 -6.55 18.43
N VAL A 214 -2.99 -5.72 18.11
CA VAL A 214 -4.16 -6.09 17.30
C VAL A 214 -4.26 -5.14 16.11
N LEU A 215 -4.29 -5.69 14.90
CA LEU A 215 -4.51 -4.94 13.67
C LEU A 215 -5.78 -5.46 12.98
N PHE A 216 -6.63 -4.54 12.57
CA PHE A 216 -7.86 -4.80 11.83
C PHE A 216 -7.86 -4.01 10.53
N TYR A 217 -8.05 -4.70 9.42
CA TYR A 217 -8.03 -4.14 8.08
C TYR A 217 -9.27 -4.61 7.32
N ILE A 218 -10.03 -3.69 6.72
CA ILE A 218 -11.07 -4.00 5.74
C ILE A 218 -10.67 -3.38 4.41
N SER A 219 -10.37 -4.24 3.44
CA SER A 219 -10.12 -3.89 2.05
C SER A 219 -11.43 -3.59 1.33
N ASP A 220 -11.42 -2.64 0.39
CA ASP A 220 -12.57 -2.30 -0.47
C ASP A 220 -13.86 -2.05 0.34
N TYR A 221 -13.71 -1.34 1.47
CA TYR A 221 -14.70 -1.02 2.49
C TYR A 221 -16.05 -0.56 1.92
N THR A 222 -16.03 0.23 0.85
CA THR A 222 -17.23 0.78 0.22
C THR A 222 -17.86 -0.09 -0.86
N ILE A 223 -17.20 -1.17 -1.33
CA ILE A 223 -17.65 -1.91 -2.51
C ILE A 223 -17.92 -3.39 -2.22
N SER A 224 -16.86 -4.20 -2.15
CA SER A 224 -16.93 -5.65 -1.93
C SER A 224 -15.96 -6.00 -0.81
N PRO A 225 -16.34 -5.74 0.45
CA PRO A 225 -15.37 -5.67 1.51
C PRO A 225 -14.81 -7.04 1.87
N PHE A 226 -13.53 -7.04 2.16
CA PHE A 226 -12.80 -8.20 2.66
C PHE A 226 -12.01 -7.79 3.89
N PHE A 227 -12.08 -8.55 4.97
CA PHE A 227 -11.38 -8.16 6.19
C PHE A 227 -10.28 -9.12 6.61
N TYR A 228 -9.32 -8.57 7.34
CA TYR A 228 -8.26 -9.25 8.06
C TYR A 228 -8.28 -8.78 9.51
N LEU A 229 -8.27 -9.72 10.43
CA LEU A 229 -8.00 -9.49 11.83
C LEU A 229 -6.73 -10.26 12.19
N ALA A 230 -5.73 -9.55 12.68
CA ALA A 230 -4.46 -10.13 13.03
C ALA A 230 -4.03 -9.70 14.44
N GLY A 231 -3.31 -10.57 15.12
CA GLY A 231 -2.80 -10.32 16.47
C GLY A 231 -1.41 -10.87 16.68
N LYS A 232 -0.71 -10.42 17.73
CA LYS A 232 0.62 -10.93 18.09
C LYS A 232 0.56 -12.42 18.44
N LYS A 233 1.63 -13.14 18.11
CA LYS A 233 1.77 -14.62 18.03
C LYS A 233 1.67 -15.39 19.38
N GLN A 234 0.91 -14.90 20.36
CA GLN A 234 0.63 -15.58 21.63
C GLN A 234 -0.86 -15.84 21.90
N SER A 235 -1.78 -15.30 21.10
CA SER A 235 -3.17 -15.80 21.15
C SER A 235 -3.25 -17.05 20.28
N TRP A 236 -4.04 -18.05 20.63
CA TRP A 236 -4.17 -19.27 19.82
C TRP A 236 -5.00 -18.98 18.57
N SER A 237 -4.80 -19.70 17.46
CA SER A 237 -5.67 -19.60 16.28
C SER A 237 -7.02 -20.26 16.60
N TRP A 238 -8.13 -19.54 16.38
CA TRP A 238 -9.47 -20.03 16.76
C TRP A 238 -10.51 -19.99 15.65
N ILE A 239 -10.24 -19.33 14.51
CA ILE A 239 -11.16 -19.38 13.38
C ILE A 239 -10.69 -20.51 12.47
N SER A 240 -10.94 -21.73 12.94
CA SER A 240 -11.04 -22.89 12.06
C SER A 240 -12.24 -22.68 11.15
N GLY A 241 -12.07 -22.94 9.85
CA GLY A 241 -13.12 -22.84 8.84
C GLY A 241 -14.42 -23.55 9.23
N ASP A 242 -15.52 -23.01 8.69
CA ASP A 242 -16.90 -23.47 8.83
C ASP A 242 -17.50 -23.44 10.24
N ARG A 243 -17.68 -22.24 10.79
CA ARG A 243 -18.64 -22.00 11.88
C ARG A 243 -19.84 -21.20 11.40
N THR A 244 -21.02 -21.58 11.91
CA THR A 244 -22.33 -20.95 11.67
C THR A 244 -22.55 -19.66 12.46
N ASN A 245 -21.55 -19.17 13.20
CA ASN A 245 -21.64 -17.90 13.93
C ASN A 245 -21.53 -16.70 12.99
N SER A 246 -22.17 -15.59 13.36
CA SER A 246 -22.00 -14.33 12.61
C SER A 246 -20.56 -13.82 12.77
N LYS A 247 -19.98 -13.26 11.71
CA LYS A 247 -18.61 -12.69 11.73
C LYS A 247 -18.43 -11.62 12.81
N ALA A 248 -19.52 -10.89 13.14
CA ALA A 248 -19.56 -9.95 14.25
C ALA A 248 -19.45 -10.63 15.63
N ALA A 249 -20.04 -11.81 15.83
CA ALA A 249 -19.91 -12.58 17.06
C ALA A 249 -18.48 -13.13 17.24
N ASP A 250 -17.85 -13.58 16.16
CA ASP A 250 -16.45 -14.04 16.19
C ASP A 250 -15.49 -12.90 16.55
N PHE A 251 -15.72 -11.70 15.97
CA PHE A 251 -14.96 -10.49 16.28
C PHE A 251 -15.13 -10.04 17.75
N LEU A 252 -16.37 -10.02 18.25
CA LEU A 252 -16.69 -9.72 19.65
C LEU A 252 -16.02 -10.69 20.63
N GLN A 253 -15.97 -11.98 20.29
CA GLN A 253 -15.35 -12.99 21.13
C GLN A 253 -13.83 -12.84 21.20
N PHE A 254 -13.19 -12.46 20.09
CA PHE A 254 -11.77 -12.14 20.05
C PHE A 254 -11.43 -10.99 21.01
N LEU A 255 -12.13 -9.86 20.87
CA LEU A 255 -11.82 -8.64 21.64
C LEU A 255 -12.08 -8.79 23.15
N LYS A 256 -13.10 -9.56 23.54
CA LYS A 256 -13.39 -9.86 24.96
C LYS A 256 -12.29 -10.67 25.65
N ARG A 257 -11.46 -11.40 24.92
CA ARG A 257 -10.38 -12.23 25.49
C ARG A 257 -9.03 -11.54 25.47
N SER A 258 -8.77 -10.68 24.49
CA SER A 258 -7.58 -9.83 24.49
C SER A 258 -7.57 -8.79 25.62
N SER A 259 -8.73 -8.48 26.21
CA SER A 259 -8.86 -7.59 27.38
C SER A 259 -8.75 -8.31 28.74
N MET A 260 -8.61 -9.65 28.75
CA MET A 260 -8.53 -10.47 29.97
C MET A 260 -7.11 -10.99 30.28
N ASN A 261 -6.14 -10.70 29.40
CA ASN A 261 -4.72 -10.97 29.60
C ASN A 261 -3.94 -9.65 29.69
#